data_AF-A0A820LML9-F1
#
_entry.id   AF-A0A820LML9-F1
#
_cell.length_a   1.000
_cell.length_b   1.000
_cell.length_c   1.000
_cell.angle_alpha   90.00
_cell.angle_beta   90.00
_cell.angle_gamma   90.00
#
_symmetry.space_group_name_H-M   'P 1'
#
loop_
_entity.id
_entity.type
_entity.pdbx_description
1 polymer ?
#
loop_
_entity_poly.entity_id
_entity_poly.type
_entity_poly.pdbx_seq_one_letter_code
_entity_poly.pdbx_strand_id
1 'polypeptide(L)'
;MEPEYRSRFHGPNSLLYNAAARLSYHFNLQGPNVSLDVACSSSLEAVHMAVETLRRHEADMAVCGGVNGIFAPENVLYTSIIGALSVDGRSRSFSADANGYAKGDGLGLMMLKRLSDAERDGDRIYCVIRDVLSNHDGSDDKSSFVVPSAAGQTRLLTDVYKRTNFDPQRIFYVEAHGTGTPVGDPIEANCLSRFFNRSSLEPPLLIGS
;
A
#
# COMPACT_ATOMS: atom_id res chain seq x y z
N MET A 1 5.92 -36.54 8.70
CA MET A 1 4.59 -36.37 8.09
C MET A 1 4.59 -37.15 6.77
N GLU A 2 3.69 -38.13 6.65
CA GLU A 2 3.52 -38.96 5.45
C GLU A 2 3.31 -38.12 4.17
N PRO A 3 3.86 -38.52 3.01
CA PRO A 3 3.72 -37.80 1.73
C PRO A 3 2.26 -37.57 1.31
N GLU A 4 1.37 -38.51 1.61
CA GLU A 4 -0.08 -38.40 1.38
C GLU A 4 -0.74 -37.28 2.20
N TYR A 5 -0.19 -36.96 3.37
CA TYR A 5 -0.69 -35.88 4.20
C TYR A 5 -0.31 -34.52 3.59
N ARG A 6 0.89 -34.40 3.00
CA ARG A 6 1.36 -33.16 2.36
C ARG A 6 0.50 -32.77 1.15
N SER A 7 0.02 -33.74 0.36
CA SER A 7 -0.75 -33.44 -0.85
C SER A 7 -2.11 -32.82 -0.56
N ARG A 8 -2.76 -33.21 0.55
CA ARG A 8 -4.07 -32.70 1.00
C ARG A 8 -4.07 -31.22 1.39
N PHE A 9 -2.90 -30.66 1.72
CA PHE A 9 -2.79 -29.25 2.09
C PHE A 9 -2.42 -28.33 0.93
N HIS A 10 -2.13 -28.83 -0.28
CA HIS A 10 -1.75 -27.95 -1.41
C HIS A 10 -2.80 -26.86 -1.68
N GLY A 11 -4.08 -27.21 -1.75
CA GLY A 11 -5.18 -26.25 -1.94
C GLY A 11 -5.37 -25.29 -0.74
N PRO A 12 -5.54 -25.81 0.49
CA PRO A 12 -5.64 -24.96 1.68
C PRO A 12 -4.46 -23.98 1.83
N ASN A 13 -3.24 -24.39 1.47
CA ASN A 13 -2.04 -23.56 1.64
C ASN A 13 -2.02 -22.27 0.82
N SER A 14 -2.79 -22.20 -0.28
CA SER A 14 -2.90 -20.99 -1.10
C SER A 14 -4.06 -20.08 -0.70
N LEU A 15 -4.84 -20.43 0.33
CA LEU A 15 -5.91 -19.57 0.83
C LEU A 15 -5.32 -18.34 1.54
N LEU A 16 -5.87 -17.16 1.26
CA LEU A 16 -5.35 -15.87 1.70
C LEU A 16 -5.05 -15.82 3.20
N TYR A 17 -5.97 -16.27 4.06
CA TYR A 17 -5.81 -16.24 5.51
C TYR A 17 -4.61 -17.04 6.03
N ASN A 18 -4.14 -18.04 5.27
CA ASN A 18 -3.01 -18.86 5.69
C ASN A 18 -1.68 -18.11 5.64
N ALA A 19 -1.57 -17.02 4.88
CA ALA A 19 -0.36 -16.21 4.84
C ALA A 19 0.01 -15.67 6.23
N ALA A 20 -0.92 -14.97 6.89
CA ALA A 20 -0.70 -14.47 8.25
C ALA A 20 -0.75 -15.59 9.30
N ALA A 21 -1.71 -16.53 9.19
CA ALA A 21 -1.90 -17.57 10.20
C ALA A 21 -0.66 -18.48 10.35
N ARG A 22 0.05 -18.75 9.25
CA ARG A 22 1.29 -19.55 9.28
C ARG A 22 2.42 -18.85 10.00
N LEU A 23 2.55 -17.53 9.86
CA LEU A 23 3.54 -16.76 10.62
C LEU A 23 3.22 -16.82 12.12
N SER A 24 1.96 -16.58 12.50
CA SER A 24 1.54 -16.69 13.90
C SER A 24 1.75 -18.08 14.47
N TYR A 25 1.40 -19.14 13.74
CA TYR A 25 1.64 -20.52 14.17
C TYR A 25 3.13 -20.81 14.34
N HIS A 26 3.96 -20.46 13.35
CA HIS A 26 5.38 -20.77 13.35
C HIS A 26 6.15 -20.06 14.47
N PHE A 27 5.83 -18.80 14.72
CA PHE A 27 6.48 -17.98 15.74
C PHE A 27 5.73 -17.94 17.09
N ASN A 28 4.66 -18.71 17.24
CA ASN A 28 3.79 -18.73 18.42
C ASN A 28 3.26 -17.32 18.81
N LEU A 29 2.84 -16.54 17.82
CA LEU A 29 2.28 -15.20 18.03
C LEU A 29 0.78 -15.30 18.32
N GLN A 30 0.33 -14.69 19.41
CA GLN A 30 -1.04 -14.81 19.93
C GLN A 30 -1.87 -13.51 19.82
N GLY A 31 -1.31 -12.47 19.20
CA GLY A 31 -2.02 -11.20 18.94
C GLY A 31 -2.99 -11.29 17.75
N PRO A 32 -3.62 -10.16 17.37
CA PRO A 32 -4.49 -10.08 16.20
C PRO A 32 -3.83 -10.63 14.94
N ASN A 33 -4.58 -11.39 14.14
CA ASN A 33 -4.10 -12.04 12.92
C ASN A 33 -5.13 -11.85 11.80
N VAL A 34 -4.68 -11.32 10.67
CA VAL A 34 -5.55 -11.08 9.51
C VAL A 34 -4.74 -11.15 8.22
N SER A 35 -5.36 -11.66 7.17
CA SER A 35 -4.95 -11.44 5.78
C SER A 35 -6.11 -10.78 5.07
N LEU A 36 -5.84 -9.73 4.31
CA LEU A 36 -6.85 -8.86 3.70
C LEU A 36 -6.56 -8.69 2.20
N ASP A 37 -7.60 -8.33 1.45
CA ASP A 37 -7.53 -8.01 0.03
C ASP A 37 -8.35 -6.76 -0.23
N VAL A 38 -7.64 -5.66 -0.49
CA VAL A 38 -8.20 -4.40 -1.00
C VAL A 38 -7.47 -4.00 -2.29
N ALA A 39 -7.08 -5.01 -3.10
CA ALA A 39 -6.31 -4.84 -4.33
C ALA A 39 -4.95 -4.14 -4.11
N CYS A 40 -4.61 -3.14 -4.93
CA CYS A 40 -3.27 -2.53 -4.99
C CYS A 40 -2.81 -1.88 -3.67
N SER A 41 -3.74 -1.50 -2.77
CA SER A 41 -3.43 -0.87 -1.49
C SER A 41 -3.31 -1.86 -0.32
N SER A 42 -3.43 -3.18 -0.56
CA SER A 42 -3.49 -4.19 0.51
C SER A 42 -2.32 -4.14 1.50
N SER A 43 -1.10 -3.91 1.01
CA SER A 43 0.08 -3.81 1.89
C SER A 43 0.02 -2.57 2.81
N LEU A 44 -0.44 -1.43 2.29
CA LEU A 44 -0.61 -0.20 3.07
C LEU A 44 -1.80 -0.29 4.03
N GLU A 45 -2.87 -0.99 3.66
CA GLU A 45 -3.99 -1.27 4.55
C GLU A 45 -3.56 -2.18 5.71
N ALA A 46 -2.72 -3.18 5.46
CA ALA A 46 -2.13 -4.00 6.51
C ALA A 46 -1.27 -3.15 7.48
N VAL A 47 -0.54 -2.16 6.97
CA VAL A 47 0.20 -1.19 7.80
C VAL A 47 -0.75 -0.31 8.60
N HIS A 48 -1.83 0.18 7.99
CA HIS A 48 -2.86 0.96 8.67
C HIS A 48 -3.44 0.20 9.87
N MET A 49 -3.87 -1.04 9.66
CA MET A 49 -4.39 -1.90 10.73
C MET A 49 -3.35 -2.15 11.82
N ALA A 50 -2.10 -2.45 11.45
CA ALA A 50 -1.03 -2.69 12.42
C ALA A 50 -0.74 -1.45 13.29
N VAL A 51 -0.70 -0.26 12.70
CA VAL A 51 -0.52 1.00 13.43
C VAL A 51 -1.68 1.25 14.40
N GLU A 52 -2.93 1.03 13.98
CA GLU A 52 -4.10 1.20 14.84
C GLU A 52 -4.15 0.16 15.97
N THR A 53 -3.82 -1.11 15.71
CA THR A 53 -3.68 -2.16 16.74
C THR A 53 -2.62 -1.78 17.78
N LEU A 54 -1.45 -1.29 17.35
CA LEU A 54 -0.40 -0.84 18.26
C LEU A 54 -0.83 0.38 19.08
N ARG A 55 -1.52 1.35 18.47
CA ARG A 55 -2.05 2.55 19.16
C ARG A 55 -3.10 2.20 20.21
N ARG A 56 -3.92 1.17 19.96
CA ARG A 56 -4.93 0.67 20.87
C ARG A 56 -4.38 -0.25 21.97
N HIS A 57 -3.07 -0.52 21.96
CA HIS A 57 -2.42 -1.47 22.88
C HIS A 57 -3.00 -2.89 22.80
N GLU A 58 -3.54 -3.28 21.64
CA GLU A 58 -4.02 -4.64 21.37
C GLU A 58 -2.85 -5.59 21.01
N ALA A 59 -1.69 -5.03 20.68
CA ALA A 59 -0.42 -5.72 20.54
C ALA A 59 0.74 -4.79 20.93
N ASP A 60 1.90 -5.35 21.29
CA ASP A 60 3.13 -4.58 21.57
C ASP A 60 4.07 -4.50 20.37
N MET A 61 3.88 -5.40 19.41
CA MET A 61 4.64 -5.52 18.19
C MET A 61 3.71 -6.08 17.10
N ALA A 62 3.90 -5.65 15.85
CA ALA A 62 3.11 -6.13 14.72
C ALA A 62 4.01 -6.43 13.52
N VAL A 63 3.77 -7.57 12.87
CA VAL A 63 4.32 -7.89 11.54
C VAL A 63 3.26 -7.56 10.50
N CYS A 64 3.58 -6.69 9.55
CA CYS A 64 2.65 -6.28 8.49
C CYS A 64 3.37 -6.10 7.16
N GLY A 65 2.62 -6.19 6.06
CA GLY A 65 3.14 -6.00 4.71
C GLY A 65 2.27 -6.70 3.69
N GLY A 66 2.87 -7.16 2.59
CA GLY A 66 2.13 -7.80 1.51
C GLY A 66 2.99 -8.72 0.65
N VAL A 67 2.30 -9.58 -0.09
CA VAL A 67 2.89 -10.46 -1.10
C VAL A 67 2.03 -10.44 -2.34
N ASN A 68 2.67 -10.36 -3.50
CA ASN A 68 2.05 -10.56 -4.80
C ASN A 68 2.83 -11.61 -5.58
N GLY A 69 2.11 -12.58 -6.15
CA GLY A 69 2.67 -13.62 -7.01
C GLY A 69 1.79 -13.87 -8.22
N ILE A 70 2.34 -13.77 -9.42
CA ILE A 70 1.69 -13.99 -10.70
C ILE A 70 1.99 -15.42 -11.13
N PHE A 71 1.23 -16.35 -10.57
CA PHE A 71 1.41 -17.79 -10.83
C PHE A 71 0.57 -18.31 -12.00
N ALA A 72 -0.39 -17.51 -12.47
CA ALA A 72 -1.37 -17.94 -13.45
C ALA A 72 -1.70 -16.80 -14.43
N PRO A 73 -1.85 -17.09 -15.74
CA PRO A 73 -1.98 -16.07 -16.78
C PRO A 73 -3.29 -15.28 -16.71
N GLU A 74 -4.32 -15.81 -16.05
CA GLU A 74 -5.66 -15.23 -15.98
C GLU A 74 -5.61 -13.81 -15.41
N ASN A 75 -4.79 -13.56 -14.38
CA ASN A 75 -4.64 -12.22 -13.81
C ASN A 75 -4.11 -11.20 -14.85
N VAL A 76 -3.14 -11.62 -15.66
CA VAL A 76 -2.57 -10.80 -16.73
C VAL A 76 -3.61 -10.58 -17.84
N LEU A 77 -4.34 -11.63 -18.22
CA LEU A 77 -5.39 -11.55 -19.24
C LEU A 77 -6.52 -10.59 -18.81
N TYR A 78 -7.05 -10.73 -17.59
CA TYR A 78 -8.14 -9.88 -17.11
C TYR A 78 -7.73 -8.41 -17.01
N THR A 79 -6.51 -8.13 -16.55
CA THR A 79 -6.00 -6.75 -16.47
C THR A 79 -5.64 -6.16 -17.83
N SER A 80 -5.28 -7.01 -18.80
CA SER A 80 -5.12 -6.61 -20.21
C SER A 80 -6.45 -6.26 -20.87
N ILE A 81 -7.52 -7.02 -20.63
CA ILE A 81 -8.86 -6.79 -21.20
C ILE A 81 -9.41 -5.41 -20.83
N ILE A 82 -9.16 -4.95 -19.60
CA ILE A 82 -9.60 -3.62 -19.15
C ILE A 82 -8.63 -2.48 -19.54
N GLY A 83 -7.60 -2.79 -20.33
CA GLY A 83 -6.64 -1.80 -20.83
C GLY A 83 -5.70 -1.22 -19.78
N ALA A 84 -5.49 -1.93 -18.67
CA ALA A 84 -4.69 -1.40 -17.55
C ALA A 84 -3.18 -1.65 -17.71
N LEU A 85 -2.78 -2.62 -18.54
CA LEU A 85 -1.38 -3.01 -18.73
C LEU A 85 -0.72 -2.23 -19.87
N SER A 86 0.54 -1.84 -19.66
CA SER A 86 1.38 -1.32 -20.74
C SER A 86 1.70 -2.43 -21.75
N VAL A 87 1.65 -2.08 -23.04
CA VAL A 87 1.98 -2.99 -24.15
C VAL A 87 3.45 -3.41 -24.20
N ASP A 88 4.35 -2.62 -23.59
CA ASP A 88 5.79 -2.92 -23.53
C ASP A 88 6.25 -3.37 -22.14
N GLY A 89 5.28 -3.58 -21.22
CA GLY A 89 5.56 -4.09 -19.89
C GLY A 89 6.38 -3.15 -19.02
N ARG A 90 6.29 -1.82 -19.23
CA ARG A 90 6.93 -0.80 -18.39
C ARG A 90 5.90 0.17 -17.83
N SER A 91 5.95 0.41 -16.52
CA SER A 91 5.28 1.54 -15.89
C SER A 91 6.10 2.79 -16.13
N ARG A 92 5.53 3.76 -16.84
CA ARG A 92 6.17 5.06 -17.12
C ARG A 92 5.47 6.17 -16.34
N SER A 93 5.61 6.12 -15.03
CA SER A 93 4.95 7.03 -14.09
C SER A 93 5.21 8.48 -14.46
N PHE A 94 4.14 9.25 -14.63
CA PHE A 94 4.14 10.69 -14.96
C PHE A 94 4.77 11.06 -16.31
N SER A 95 5.00 10.08 -17.20
CA SER A 95 5.53 10.33 -18.54
C SER A 95 4.45 10.69 -19.55
N ALA A 96 4.82 11.46 -20.58
CA ALA A 96 3.93 11.80 -21.69
C ALA A 96 3.52 10.56 -22.54
N ASP A 97 4.30 9.48 -22.49
CA ASP A 97 4.06 8.20 -23.16
C ASP A 97 3.60 7.09 -22.18
N ALA A 98 3.06 7.48 -21.02
CA ALA A 98 2.35 6.60 -20.09
C ALA A 98 1.20 5.88 -20.81
N ASN A 99 1.14 4.55 -20.71
CA ASN A 99 0.18 3.71 -21.44
C ASN A 99 -0.29 2.48 -20.65
N GLY A 100 -0.14 2.49 -19.33
CA GLY A 100 -0.49 1.39 -18.43
C GLY A 100 0.68 0.99 -17.52
N TYR A 101 0.41 0.06 -16.61
CA TYR A 101 1.42 -0.44 -15.68
C TYR A 101 2.03 -1.77 -16.12
N ALA A 102 3.22 -2.06 -15.61
CA ALA A 102 3.85 -3.38 -15.68
C ALA A 102 3.45 -4.24 -14.49
N LYS A 103 3.07 -5.49 -14.73
CA LYS A 103 2.85 -6.47 -13.67
C LYS A 103 4.18 -6.87 -13.02
N GLY A 104 4.21 -6.93 -11.70
CA GLY A 104 5.38 -7.34 -10.93
C GLY A 104 4.99 -8.21 -9.74
N ASP A 105 5.94 -9.02 -9.30
CA ASP A 105 5.82 -9.88 -8.12
C ASP A 105 6.78 -9.44 -7.03
N GLY A 106 6.41 -9.69 -5.79
CA GLY A 106 7.23 -9.30 -4.66
C GLY A 106 6.61 -9.63 -3.32
N LEU A 107 7.45 -9.62 -2.30
CA LEU A 107 7.05 -9.72 -0.91
C LEU A 107 7.83 -8.67 -0.12
N GLY A 108 7.12 -7.95 0.74
CA GLY A 108 7.69 -6.99 1.68
C GLY A 108 7.00 -7.11 3.02
N LEU A 109 7.78 -7.19 4.08
CA LEU A 109 7.29 -7.23 5.46
C LEU A 109 8.06 -6.22 6.32
N MET A 110 7.36 -5.66 7.28
CA MET A 110 7.90 -4.74 8.28
C MET A 110 7.53 -5.22 9.68
N MET A 111 8.42 -4.96 10.63
CA MET A 111 8.16 -5.11 12.05
C MET A 111 7.92 -3.73 12.64
N LEU A 112 6.76 -3.54 13.27
CA LEU A 112 6.36 -2.28 13.87
C LEU A 112 6.25 -2.42 15.39
N LYS A 113 6.63 -1.35 16.09
CA LYS A 113 6.41 -1.13 17.52
C LYS A 113 6.04 0.33 17.72
N ARG A 114 5.43 0.65 18.87
CA ARG A 114 5.35 2.04 19.31
C ARG A 114 6.76 2.57 19.53
N LEU A 115 7.02 3.83 19.15
CA LEU A 115 8.36 4.42 19.20
C LEU A 115 8.99 4.30 20.61
N SER A 116 8.22 4.61 21.65
CA SER A 116 8.68 4.51 23.04
C SER A 116 9.10 3.09 23.45
N ASP A 117 8.44 2.06 22.91
CA ASP A 117 8.77 0.67 23.22
C ASP A 117 10.02 0.22 22.46
N ALA A 118 10.19 0.69 21.21
CA ALA A 118 11.41 0.45 20.44
C ALA A 118 12.64 1.11 21.11
N GLU A 119 12.48 2.35 21.58
CA GLU A 119 13.54 3.07 22.31
C GLU A 119 13.88 2.40 23.65
N ARG A 120 12.86 2.02 24.43
CA ARG A 120 13.05 1.29 25.70
C ARG A 120 13.81 -0.01 25.50
N ASP A 121 13.46 -0.77 24.46
CA ASP A 121 14.01 -2.10 24.22
C ASP A 121 15.35 -2.04 23.46
N GLY A 122 15.81 -0.84 23.06
CA GLY A 122 17.08 -0.63 22.36
C GLY A 122 17.06 -1.11 20.91
N ASP A 123 15.89 -1.13 20.27
CA ASP A 123 15.73 -1.61 18.91
C ASP A 123 16.35 -0.66 17.88
N ARG A 124 16.82 -1.21 16.76
CA ARG A 124 17.22 -0.40 15.60
C ARG A 124 15.98 0.17 14.90
N ILE A 125 15.82 1.48 14.96
CA ILE A 125 14.72 2.20 14.31
C ILE A 125 15.16 2.66 12.91
N TYR A 126 14.53 2.11 11.85
CA TYR A 126 14.80 2.51 10.47
C TYR A 126 14.06 3.79 10.07
N CYS A 127 12.79 3.91 10.49
CA CYS A 127 11.95 5.08 10.25
C CYS A 127 10.83 5.14 11.30
N VAL A 128 10.08 6.26 11.31
CA VAL A 128 8.91 6.45 12.18
C VAL A 128 7.70 6.76 11.32
N ILE A 129 6.67 5.92 11.41
CA ILE A 129 5.37 6.17 10.79
C ILE A 129 4.64 7.21 11.64
N ARG A 130 4.47 8.43 11.12
CA ARG A 130 3.75 9.50 11.82
C ARG A 130 2.25 9.24 11.84
N ASP A 131 1.69 8.89 10.69
CA ASP A 131 0.32 8.41 10.56
C ASP A 131 0.13 7.67 9.23
N VAL A 132 -0.95 6.93 9.13
CA VAL A 132 -1.39 6.19 7.95
C VAL A 132 -2.91 6.14 7.99
N LEU A 133 -3.56 6.49 6.89
CA LEU A 133 -5.01 6.47 6.76
C LEU A 133 -5.43 5.74 5.50
N SER A 134 -6.70 5.33 5.51
CA SER A 134 -7.40 4.73 4.38
C SER A 134 -8.75 5.41 4.20
N ASN A 135 -9.18 5.55 2.95
CA ASN A 135 -10.52 5.99 2.60
C ASN A 135 -10.97 5.33 1.29
N HIS A 136 -12.21 5.60 0.87
CA HIS A 136 -12.73 5.13 -0.41
C HIS A 136 -13.17 6.33 -1.25
N ASP A 137 -12.97 6.24 -2.56
CA ASP A 137 -13.29 7.31 -3.51
C ASP A 137 -14.78 7.68 -3.53
N GLY A 138 -15.66 6.69 -3.35
CA GLY A 138 -17.10 6.87 -3.58
C GLY A 138 -17.40 6.99 -5.07
N SER A 139 -18.44 7.76 -5.43
CA SER A 139 -18.92 7.90 -6.81
C SER A 139 -18.98 9.34 -7.33
N ASP A 140 -18.89 10.34 -6.47
CA ASP A 140 -19.40 11.69 -6.75
C ASP A 140 -18.69 12.42 -7.90
N ASP A 141 -17.40 12.15 -8.15
CA ASP A 141 -16.59 12.75 -9.21
C ASP A 141 -16.00 11.73 -10.20
N LYS A 142 -16.56 10.51 -10.26
CA LYS A 142 -16.04 9.40 -11.06
C LYS A 142 -16.96 8.99 -12.20
N SER A 143 -16.40 8.83 -13.39
CA SER A 143 -17.12 8.30 -14.56
C SER A 143 -17.29 6.78 -14.54
N SER A 144 -16.51 6.07 -13.70
CA SER A 144 -16.62 4.63 -13.48
C SER A 144 -16.01 4.24 -12.14
N PHE A 145 -16.41 3.10 -11.59
CA PHE A 145 -15.88 2.54 -10.33
C PHE A 145 -14.35 2.42 -10.33
N VAL A 146 -13.73 2.12 -11.47
CA VAL A 146 -12.27 1.92 -11.60
C VAL A 146 -11.45 3.21 -11.79
N VAL A 147 -12.10 4.35 -12.03
CA VAL A 147 -11.42 5.62 -12.24
C VAL A 147 -11.04 6.22 -10.87
N PRO A 148 -9.81 6.70 -10.64
CA PRO A 148 -9.44 7.29 -9.35
C PRO A 148 -10.13 8.64 -9.12
N SER A 149 -10.37 9.00 -7.86
CA SER A 149 -10.96 10.29 -7.47
C SER A 149 -9.91 11.29 -6.98
N ALA A 150 -9.85 12.47 -7.61
CA ALA A 150 -9.03 13.57 -7.12
C ALA A 150 -9.52 14.08 -5.76
N ALA A 151 -10.84 14.12 -5.55
CA ALA A 151 -11.44 14.53 -4.29
C ALA A 151 -11.16 13.50 -3.17
N GLY A 152 -11.19 12.21 -3.50
CA GLY A 152 -10.83 11.11 -2.59
C GLY A 152 -9.41 11.22 -2.07
N GLN A 153 -8.44 11.39 -2.97
CA GLN A 153 -7.03 11.57 -2.62
C GLN A 153 -6.80 12.86 -1.81
N THR A 154 -7.41 13.97 -2.21
CA THR A 154 -7.28 15.26 -1.50
C THR A 154 -7.84 15.17 -0.08
N ARG A 155 -8.98 14.50 0.09
CA ARG A 155 -9.58 14.26 1.40
C ARG A 155 -8.67 13.39 2.28
N LEU A 156 -8.11 12.32 1.72
CA LEU A 156 -7.18 11.45 2.45
C LEU A 156 -5.98 12.23 2.97
N LEU A 157 -5.31 13.00 2.10
CA LEU A 157 -4.20 13.86 2.48
C LEU A 157 -4.64 14.86 3.56
N THR A 158 -5.74 15.57 3.35
CA THR A 158 -6.26 16.54 4.33
C THR A 158 -6.44 15.92 5.71
N ASP A 159 -7.00 14.71 5.79
CA ASP A 159 -7.25 14.04 7.06
C ASP A 159 -5.96 13.55 7.74
N VAL A 160 -4.99 13.04 6.97
CA VAL A 160 -3.66 12.64 7.49
C VAL A 160 -2.95 13.84 8.12
N TYR A 161 -2.95 14.99 7.45
CA TYR A 161 -2.26 16.19 7.94
C TYR A 161 -2.97 16.82 9.14
N LYS A 162 -4.31 16.76 9.19
CA LYS A 162 -5.07 17.16 10.38
C LYS A 162 -4.74 16.31 11.60
N ARG A 163 -4.55 15.00 11.44
CA ARG A 163 -4.21 14.08 12.56
C ARG A 163 -2.78 14.22 13.04
N THR A 164 -1.83 14.47 12.14
CA THR A 164 -0.40 14.53 12.46
C THR A 164 0.09 15.87 12.97
N ASN A 165 -0.67 16.95 12.74
CA ASN A 165 -0.22 18.33 12.90
C ASN A 165 1.16 18.57 12.24
N PHE A 166 1.45 17.85 11.17
CA PHE A 166 2.71 17.94 10.43
C PHE A 166 2.59 19.07 9.40
N ASP A 167 3.64 19.85 9.23
CA ASP A 167 3.67 20.89 8.20
C ASP A 167 3.92 20.26 6.82
N PRO A 168 2.97 20.33 5.86
CA PRO A 168 3.15 19.81 4.50
C PRO A 168 4.40 20.35 3.80
N GLN A 169 4.85 21.56 4.15
CA GLN A 169 6.05 22.16 3.55
C GLN A 169 7.34 21.44 3.92
N ARG A 170 7.33 20.61 4.99
CA ARG A 170 8.49 19.82 5.42
C ARG A 170 8.64 18.49 4.69
N ILE A 171 7.69 18.10 3.85
CA ILE A 171 7.83 16.91 3.00
C ILE A 171 8.73 17.24 1.82
N PHE A 172 9.77 16.46 1.64
CA PHE A 172 10.73 16.62 0.54
C PHE A 172 10.48 15.63 -0.62
N TYR A 173 9.79 14.53 -0.35
CA TYR A 173 9.54 13.46 -1.33
C TYR A 173 8.18 12.81 -1.09
N VAL A 174 7.49 12.47 -2.18
CA VAL A 174 6.32 11.59 -2.19
C VAL A 174 6.60 10.39 -3.08
N GLU A 175 6.58 9.21 -2.47
CA GLU A 175 6.42 7.95 -3.20
C GLU A 175 4.94 7.83 -3.60
N ALA A 176 4.66 8.02 -4.87
CA ALA A 176 3.30 8.04 -5.41
C ALA A 176 2.82 6.62 -5.77
N HIS A 177 1.52 6.48 -6.06
CA HIS A 177 1.00 5.25 -6.67
C HIS A 177 1.51 5.08 -8.10
N GLY A 178 1.56 6.18 -8.87
CA GLY A 178 2.37 6.32 -10.07
C GLY A 178 2.29 5.15 -11.04
N THR A 179 1.09 4.75 -11.45
CA THR A 179 0.92 3.52 -12.23
C THR A 179 1.37 3.63 -13.69
N GLY A 180 1.71 4.82 -14.18
CA GLY A 180 2.01 5.00 -15.60
C GLY A 180 0.75 4.97 -16.46
N THR A 181 -0.41 5.30 -15.89
CA THR A 181 -1.69 5.28 -16.61
C THR A 181 -2.05 6.68 -17.15
N PRO A 182 -2.59 6.79 -18.38
CA PRO A 182 -2.93 8.09 -18.97
C PRO A 182 -3.94 8.91 -18.18
N VAL A 183 -4.76 8.27 -17.34
CA VAL A 183 -5.81 8.91 -16.53
C VAL A 183 -5.38 9.08 -15.08
N GLY A 184 -4.77 8.05 -14.48
CA GLY A 184 -4.42 8.08 -13.05
C GLY A 184 -3.29 9.04 -12.73
N ASP A 185 -2.22 9.03 -13.52
CA ASP A 185 -1.03 9.83 -13.24
C ASP A 185 -1.33 11.35 -13.27
N PRO A 186 -2.09 11.90 -14.25
CA PRO A 186 -2.50 13.30 -14.19
C PRO A 186 -3.37 13.63 -12.98
N ILE A 187 -4.28 12.73 -12.58
CA ILE A 187 -5.15 12.94 -11.41
C ILE A 187 -4.30 13.04 -10.13
N GLU A 188 -3.39 12.09 -9.93
CA GLU A 188 -2.51 12.04 -8.76
C GLU A 188 -1.55 13.22 -8.71
N ALA A 189 -0.85 13.52 -9.80
CA ALA A 189 0.09 14.64 -9.85
C ALA A 189 -0.60 16.00 -9.62
N ASN A 190 -1.80 16.21 -10.19
CA ASN A 190 -2.57 17.42 -9.94
C ASN A 190 -3.07 17.50 -8.48
N CYS A 191 -3.48 16.38 -7.88
CA CYS A 191 -3.87 16.32 -6.48
C CYS A 191 -2.69 16.73 -5.57
N LEU A 192 -1.53 16.10 -5.75
CA LEU A 192 -0.31 16.41 -5.00
C LEU A 192 0.12 17.87 -5.19
N SER A 193 0.15 18.35 -6.44
CA SER A 193 0.54 19.73 -6.75
C SER A 193 -0.38 20.74 -6.06
N ARG A 194 -1.70 20.51 -6.06
CA ARG A 194 -2.68 21.42 -5.43
C ARG A 194 -2.63 21.35 -3.91
N PHE A 195 -2.49 20.16 -3.34
CA PHE A 195 -2.46 19.98 -1.89
C PHE A 195 -1.21 20.58 -1.26
N PHE A 196 -0.03 20.28 -1.81
CA PHE A 196 1.23 20.77 -1.27
C PHE A 196 1.52 22.22 -1.67
N ASN A 197 1.02 22.67 -2.83
CA ASN A 197 1.16 24.04 -3.34
C ASN A 197 2.61 24.57 -3.27
N ARG A 198 3.58 23.74 -3.69
CA ARG A 198 5.03 24.04 -3.62
C ARG A 198 5.66 24.38 -4.97
N SER A 199 4.87 24.68 -6.00
CA SER A 199 5.37 24.92 -7.36
C SER A 199 6.33 26.13 -7.47
N SER A 200 6.31 27.03 -6.48
CA SER A 200 7.19 28.20 -6.40
C SER A 200 8.31 28.09 -5.35
N LEU A 201 8.44 26.94 -4.67
CA LEU A 201 9.43 26.74 -3.62
C LEU A 201 10.67 26.01 -4.15
N GLU A 202 11.85 26.38 -3.63
CA GLU A 202 13.13 25.75 -3.93
C GLU A 202 13.71 25.06 -2.69
N PRO A 203 14.07 23.75 -2.75
CA PRO A 203 13.82 22.84 -3.86
C PRO A 203 12.32 22.48 -3.98
N PRO A 204 11.87 22.05 -5.17
CA PRO A 204 10.50 21.60 -5.37
C PRO A 204 10.21 20.34 -4.55
N LEU A 205 8.93 20.01 -4.41
CA LEU A 205 8.52 18.68 -3.93
C LEU A 205 8.92 17.64 -4.97
N LEU A 206 9.74 16.67 -4.57
CA LEU A 206 10.08 15.54 -5.44
C LEU A 206 8.97 14.49 -5.39
N ILE A 207 8.64 13.92 -6.54
CA ILE A 207 7.70 12.80 -6.66
C ILE A 207 8.34 11.68 -7.49
N GLY A 208 8.05 10.43 -7.14
CA GLY A 208 8.56 9.24 -7.84
C GLY A 208 7.69 8.01 -7.56
N SER A 209 8.02 6.90 -8.20
CA SER A 209 7.40 5.57 -8.06
C SER A 209 8.34 4.50 -8.58
#